data_AF-A0A9E0ZYI4-F1
#
_entry.id   AF-A0A9E0ZYI4-F1
#
_cell.length_a   1.000
_cell.length_b   1.000
_cell.length_c   1.000
_cell.angle_alpha   90.00
_cell.angle_beta   90.00
_cell.angle_gamma   90.00
#
_symmetry.space_group_name_H-M   'P 1'
#
loop_
_entity.id
_entity.type
_entity.pdbx_description
1 polymer ?
#
loop_
_entity_poly.entity_id
_entity_poly.type
_entity_poly.pdbx_seq_one_letter_code
_entity_poly.pdbx_strand_id
1 'polypeptide(L)'
;KRDEIFSKINVAVVEDGTYQIQSSLTGKNLGVADNSWLTGAAIVQMTSADVNNQKWNLENSLDGKVRLVSVSSGKVLDLNVSNGKYVQWKDTANANQRWYIGQIGDNYYIRNQANHSAMGIRDNAMADGDYVISMNFNANADNQKWKFIETEISNTPIAPDFEILSSLGDSFEMCQTTVLTANNKYVGNLTYEFSMDYNGRHIVLQNNSTADTYRWTPIEPGTYTINVTIKMDSQVYDTISKTIQVVSNGKNVLTGIDVSEHQRNINWQQVKAGGIQYAMIRSGYGREISQIDDYFEQNYAGAVANDIPVGIYYYSYADSSEDAVREAQVCLQILNGRPVNLPVAYDIEDPSQDWMSKEMLTDIAIAFCDEIKAAGYQPMIYCNPTFIQNRLDMVRLREKGYDVWIASYGVANYQYPYPVKIWQYTSKGSVSGIVGNVDMNHWYVGKEYYGGAPLPNGQKGRCTGNNVNIRDNPSFNSKVLYPAFTGYTFTILEKQDVWYRVAFGGNRYGWMHQDYVELI
;
A
#
# COMPACT_ATOMS: atom_id res chain seq x y z
N LYS A 1 -57.55 5.71 6.53
CA LYS A 1 -56.60 4.75 7.16
C LYS A 1 -55.95 3.78 6.17
N ARG A 2 -56.49 3.52 4.97
CA ARG A 2 -55.74 2.82 3.90
C ARG A 2 -54.76 3.77 3.18
N ASP A 3 -55.07 5.06 3.10
CA ASP A 3 -54.23 6.08 2.44
C ASP A 3 -53.07 6.61 3.29
N GLU A 4 -53.03 6.33 4.60
CA GLU A 4 -51.91 6.70 5.49
C GLU A 4 -50.80 5.64 5.52
N ILE A 5 -51.09 4.41 5.06
CA ILE A 5 -50.11 3.30 5.05
C ILE A 5 -49.25 3.35 3.77
N PHE A 6 -49.72 3.99 2.70
CA PHE A 6 -48.99 4.12 1.42
C PHE A 6 -48.31 5.48 1.21
N SER A 7 -48.46 6.46 2.12
CA SER A 7 -47.79 7.77 1.99
C SER A 7 -46.27 7.74 2.22
N LYS A 8 -45.72 6.58 2.57
CA LYS A 8 -44.27 6.34 2.76
C LYS A 8 -43.67 5.34 1.77
N ILE A 9 -44.43 4.88 0.79
CA ILE A 9 -43.90 4.06 -0.30
C ILE A 9 -43.64 5.02 -1.46
N ASN A 10 -42.37 5.40 -1.65
CA ASN A 10 -41.93 5.99 -2.90
C ASN A 10 -42.09 4.90 -3.97
N VAL A 11 -43.18 4.95 -4.74
CA VAL A 11 -43.28 4.16 -5.96
C VAL A 11 -42.24 4.72 -6.93
N ALA A 12 -41.38 3.86 -7.45
CA ALA A 12 -40.36 4.26 -8.42
C ALA A 12 -41.03 4.90 -9.64
N VAL A 13 -40.50 6.04 -10.08
CA VAL A 13 -41.02 6.76 -11.27
C VAL A 13 -40.75 5.96 -12.55
N VAL A 14 -39.65 5.22 -12.57
CA VAL A 14 -39.28 4.24 -13.59
C VAL A 14 -38.81 2.99 -12.83
N GLU A 15 -39.35 1.83 -13.17
CA GLU A 15 -39.00 0.58 -12.49
C GLU A 15 -37.60 0.08 -12.87
N ASP A 16 -37.03 -0.80 -12.04
CA ASP A 16 -35.74 -1.43 -12.33
C ASP A 16 -35.82 -2.21 -13.64
N GLY A 17 -34.78 -2.10 -14.46
CA GLY A 17 -34.77 -2.74 -15.78
C GLY A 17 -33.67 -2.24 -16.70
N THR A 18 -33.61 -2.79 -17.91
CA THR A 18 -32.66 -2.37 -18.93
C THR A 18 -33.35 -1.42 -19.90
N TYR A 19 -32.75 -0.25 -20.14
CA TYR A 19 -33.36 0.80 -20.96
C TYR A 19 -32.40 1.38 -21.99
N GLN A 20 -32.93 1.74 -23.14
CA GLN A 20 -32.37 2.83 -23.96
C GLN A 20 -32.95 4.15 -23.46
N ILE A 21 -32.08 5.10 -23.12
CA ILE A 21 -32.48 6.44 -22.67
C ILE A 21 -32.43 7.36 -23.88
N GLN A 22 -33.58 7.66 -24.45
CA GLN A 22 -33.70 8.39 -25.72
C GLN A 22 -34.04 9.86 -25.49
N SER A 23 -33.35 10.78 -26.15
CA SER A 23 -33.71 12.19 -26.11
C SER A 23 -35.03 12.43 -26.83
N SER A 24 -35.95 13.15 -26.17
CA SER A 24 -37.21 13.56 -26.77
C SER A 24 -37.05 14.66 -27.82
N LEU A 25 -35.91 15.37 -27.82
CA LEU A 25 -35.58 16.40 -28.81
C LEU A 25 -35.07 15.78 -30.12
N THR A 26 -34.13 14.83 -30.02
CA THR A 26 -33.36 14.36 -31.18
C THR A 26 -33.72 12.94 -31.63
N GLY A 27 -34.41 12.17 -30.79
CA GLY A 27 -34.66 10.74 -31.02
C GLY A 27 -33.41 9.86 -30.89
N LYS A 28 -32.28 10.42 -30.43
CA LYS A 28 -31.00 9.74 -30.23
C LYS A 28 -30.87 9.18 -28.83
N ASN A 29 -30.13 8.09 -28.69
CA ASN A 29 -29.92 7.43 -27.41
C ASN A 29 -28.69 7.98 -26.69
N LEU A 30 -28.78 8.02 -25.37
CA LEU A 30 -27.66 8.25 -24.48
C LEU A 30 -26.72 7.03 -24.55
N GLY A 31 -25.46 7.25 -24.92
CA GLY A 31 -24.49 6.18 -25.07
C GLY A 31 -23.10 6.55 -24.57
N VAL A 32 -22.29 5.52 -24.33
CA VAL A 32 -20.86 5.64 -24.05
C VAL A 32 -20.11 5.80 -25.37
N ALA A 33 -19.32 6.86 -25.48
CA ALA A 33 -18.55 7.18 -26.69
C ALA A 33 -17.58 6.03 -27.06
N ASP A 34 -17.42 5.81 -28.37
CA ASP A 34 -16.47 4.87 -28.98
C ASP A 34 -16.58 3.41 -28.51
N ASN A 35 -17.72 3.00 -27.95
CA ASN A 35 -17.91 1.71 -27.27
C ASN A 35 -16.87 1.46 -26.16
N SER A 36 -16.31 2.52 -25.57
CA SER A 36 -15.24 2.41 -24.59
C SER A 36 -15.72 1.74 -23.30
N TRP A 37 -14.89 0.88 -22.73
CA TRP A 37 -15.09 0.34 -21.38
C TRP A 37 -14.28 1.06 -20.31
N LEU A 38 -13.51 2.08 -20.71
CA LEU A 38 -12.57 2.77 -19.84
C LEU A 38 -13.29 3.72 -18.88
N THR A 39 -12.74 3.85 -17.69
CA THR A 39 -13.13 4.88 -16.73
C THR A 39 -12.91 6.27 -17.33
N GLY A 40 -13.89 7.14 -17.22
CA GLY A 40 -13.84 8.50 -17.76
C GLY A 40 -14.30 8.65 -19.21
N ALA A 41 -14.71 7.57 -19.88
CA ALA A 41 -15.28 7.67 -21.22
C ALA A 41 -16.53 8.56 -21.23
N ALA A 42 -16.62 9.44 -22.22
CA ALA A 42 -17.68 10.45 -22.30
C ALA A 42 -19.05 9.84 -22.58
N ILE A 43 -20.09 10.45 -22.01
CA ILE A 43 -21.47 10.14 -22.34
C ILE A 43 -21.99 11.16 -23.35
N VAL A 44 -22.51 10.65 -24.45
CA VAL A 44 -22.90 11.42 -25.64
C VAL A 44 -24.29 10.98 -26.12
N GLN A 45 -24.92 11.78 -26.98
CA GLN A 45 -26.05 11.29 -27.76
C GLN A 45 -25.57 10.62 -29.06
N MET A 46 -26.22 9.52 -29.45
CA MET A 46 -25.88 8.77 -30.66
C MET A 46 -27.13 8.25 -31.37
N THR A 47 -27.05 8.08 -32.69
CA THR A 47 -28.09 7.42 -33.47
C THR A 47 -28.48 6.09 -32.83
N SER A 48 -29.78 5.86 -32.63
CA SER A 48 -30.29 4.67 -31.94
C SER A 48 -29.85 3.39 -32.67
N ALA A 49 -29.22 2.47 -31.93
CA ALA A 49 -28.79 1.17 -32.41
C ALA A 49 -28.94 0.11 -31.29
N ASP A 50 -29.11 -1.16 -31.69
CA ASP A 50 -29.22 -2.27 -30.75
C ASP A 50 -27.82 -2.75 -30.27
N VAL A 51 -27.18 -1.91 -29.44
CA VAL A 51 -25.81 -2.09 -28.96
C VAL A 51 -25.72 -1.81 -27.46
N ASN A 52 -24.91 -2.57 -26.72
CA ASN A 52 -24.84 -2.49 -25.26
C ASN A 52 -24.25 -1.18 -24.73
N ASN A 53 -23.52 -0.40 -25.53
CA ASN A 53 -22.99 0.90 -25.11
C ASN A 53 -24.07 2.00 -25.08
N GLN A 54 -25.27 1.75 -25.63
CA GLN A 54 -26.43 2.64 -25.57
C GLN A 54 -27.51 2.16 -24.59
N LYS A 55 -27.20 1.12 -23.79
CA LYS A 55 -28.13 0.49 -22.85
C LYS A 55 -27.66 0.71 -21.42
N TRP A 56 -28.63 0.98 -20.56
CA TRP A 56 -28.42 1.31 -19.16
C TRP A 56 -29.33 0.46 -18.29
N ASN A 57 -28.76 -0.24 -17.32
CA ASN A 57 -29.54 -0.81 -16.22
C ASN A 57 -29.90 0.33 -15.27
N LEU A 58 -31.19 0.53 -15.07
CA LEU A 58 -31.73 1.41 -14.07
C LEU A 58 -31.95 0.61 -12.80
N GLU A 59 -31.39 1.11 -11.69
CA GLU A 59 -31.49 0.47 -10.39
C GLU A 59 -31.91 1.51 -9.34
N ASN A 60 -33.09 1.29 -8.76
CA ASN A 60 -33.66 2.11 -7.71
C ASN A 60 -33.07 1.76 -6.34
N SER A 61 -32.74 2.77 -5.57
CA SER A 61 -32.36 2.68 -4.17
C SER A 61 -33.58 2.93 -3.27
N LEU A 62 -33.56 2.38 -2.05
CA LEU A 62 -34.63 2.54 -1.07
C LEU A 62 -34.90 4.01 -0.67
N ASP A 63 -33.92 4.90 -0.88
CA ASP A 63 -34.03 6.33 -0.62
C ASP A 63 -34.60 7.14 -1.81
N GLY A 64 -35.09 6.46 -2.85
CA GLY A 64 -35.71 7.07 -4.04
C GLY A 64 -34.70 7.63 -5.05
N LYS A 65 -33.40 7.36 -4.87
CA LYS A 65 -32.37 7.67 -5.85
C LYS A 65 -32.18 6.53 -6.82
N VAL A 66 -31.65 6.85 -7.99
CA VAL A 66 -31.42 5.92 -9.07
C VAL A 66 -29.92 5.87 -9.38
N ARG A 67 -29.45 4.68 -9.73
CA ARG A 67 -28.16 4.43 -10.39
C ARG A 67 -28.44 4.00 -11.83
N LEU A 68 -27.67 4.54 -12.77
CA LEU A 68 -27.71 4.14 -14.18
C LEU A 68 -26.37 3.45 -14.50
N VAL A 69 -26.41 2.15 -14.75
CA VAL A 69 -25.23 1.31 -14.99
C VAL A 69 -25.13 1.00 -16.48
N SER A 70 -24.03 1.31 -17.12
CA SER A 70 -23.82 0.96 -18.53
C SER A 70 -23.80 -0.56 -18.68
N VAL A 71 -24.66 -1.10 -19.56
CA VAL A 71 -24.67 -2.53 -19.86
C VAL A 71 -23.34 -2.97 -20.49
N SER A 72 -22.71 -2.11 -21.27
CA SER A 72 -21.43 -2.45 -21.92
C SER A 72 -20.26 -2.59 -20.96
N SER A 73 -20.22 -1.85 -19.85
CA SER A 73 -19.02 -1.74 -19.02
C SER A 73 -19.20 -2.07 -17.54
N GLY A 74 -20.45 -2.17 -17.07
CA GLY A 74 -20.78 -2.28 -15.65
C GLY A 74 -20.47 -1.01 -14.83
N LYS A 75 -19.96 0.05 -15.47
CA LYS A 75 -19.67 1.34 -14.82
C LYS A 75 -20.92 2.20 -14.75
N VAL A 76 -20.97 3.11 -13.78
CA VAL A 76 -22.13 3.98 -13.55
C VAL A 76 -21.99 5.29 -14.30
N LEU A 77 -23.12 5.87 -14.67
CA LEU A 77 -23.20 7.27 -15.08
C LEU A 77 -22.70 8.16 -13.93
N ASP A 78 -21.74 9.02 -14.25
CA ASP A 78 -21.06 9.92 -13.31
C ASP A 78 -21.08 11.36 -13.86
N LEU A 79 -21.43 12.32 -12.99
CA LEU A 79 -21.24 13.73 -13.27
C LEU A 79 -19.87 14.19 -12.76
N ASN A 80 -19.02 14.63 -13.70
CA ASN A 80 -17.85 15.41 -13.33
C ASN A 80 -18.29 16.85 -12.97
N VAL A 81 -18.48 17.09 -11.66
CA VAL A 81 -18.97 18.37 -11.13
C VAL A 81 -18.06 19.56 -11.43
N SER A 82 -16.76 19.33 -11.72
CA SER A 82 -15.80 20.40 -12.00
C SER A 82 -15.98 21.04 -13.37
N ASN A 83 -16.46 20.28 -14.35
CA ASN A 83 -16.58 20.73 -15.74
C ASN A 83 -17.98 20.50 -16.34
N GLY A 84 -18.90 19.90 -15.57
CA GLY A 84 -20.29 19.69 -15.97
C GLY A 84 -20.50 18.60 -17.02
N LYS A 85 -19.50 17.77 -17.34
CA LYS A 85 -19.62 16.66 -18.30
C LYS A 85 -20.06 15.37 -17.62
N TYR A 86 -20.80 14.55 -18.35
CA TYR A 86 -21.11 13.18 -17.92
C TYR A 86 -20.10 12.19 -18.50
N VAL A 87 -19.66 11.25 -17.68
CA VAL A 87 -18.75 10.15 -18.02
C VAL A 87 -19.27 8.84 -17.42
N GLN A 88 -18.70 7.71 -17.82
CA GLN A 88 -18.84 6.49 -17.03
C GLN A 88 -17.70 6.38 -16.01
N TRP A 89 -18.00 5.90 -14.81
CA TRP A 89 -17.00 5.72 -13.75
C TRP A 89 -17.30 4.50 -12.88
N LYS A 90 -16.29 4.00 -12.17
CA LYS A 90 -16.50 2.96 -11.14
C LYS A 90 -17.47 3.49 -10.08
N ASP A 91 -18.42 2.66 -9.62
CA ASP A 91 -19.33 3.11 -8.58
C ASP A 91 -18.56 3.32 -7.27
N THR A 92 -18.64 4.55 -6.77
CA THR A 92 -18.02 4.99 -5.51
C THR A 92 -19.08 5.36 -4.47
N ALA A 93 -20.35 5.13 -4.78
CA ALA A 93 -21.50 5.54 -3.98
C ALA A 93 -21.63 7.04 -3.72
N ASN A 94 -20.94 7.85 -4.52
CA ASN A 94 -20.94 9.30 -4.38
C ASN A 94 -22.21 9.94 -4.97
N ALA A 95 -22.59 11.11 -4.44
CA ALA A 95 -23.80 11.83 -4.86
C ALA A 95 -23.78 12.25 -6.34
N ASN A 96 -22.60 12.43 -6.94
CA ASN A 96 -22.49 12.75 -8.37
C ASN A 96 -22.80 11.54 -9.28
N GLN A 97 -22.99 10.35 -8.72
CA GLN A 97 -23.36 9.11 -9.40
C GLN A 97 -24.78 8.64 -9.05
N ARG A 98 -25.58 9.52 -8.44
CA ARG A 98 -26.95 9.24 -7.99
C ARG A 98 -27.92 10.24 -8.60
N TRP A 99 -29.08 9.75 -9.03
CA TRP A 99 -30.00 10.49 -9.87
C TRP A 99 -31.41 10.51 -9.29
N TYR A 100 -32.10 11.62 -9.48
CA TYR A 100 -33.54 11.74 -9.31
C TYR A 100 -34.17 11.71 -10.70
N ILE A 101 -35.10 10.79 -10.90
CA ILE A 101 -35.91 10.74 -12.12
C ILE A 101 -37.29 11.30 -11.79
N GLY A 102 -37.73 12.30 -12.56
CA GLY A 102 -39.07 12.84 -12.44
C GLY A 102 -39.79 12.83 -13.78
N GLN A 103 -41.11 12.59 -13.72
CA GLN A 103 -41.96 12.51 -14.89
C GLN A 103 -42.53 13.88 -15.26
N ILE A 104 -42.66 14.13 -16.56
CA ILE A 104 -43.29 15.31 -17.15
C ILE A 104 -44.01 14.95 -18.45
N GLY A 105 -45.35 14.85 -18.38
CA GLY A 105 -46.15 14.27 -19.45
C GLY A 105 -45.67 12.85 -19.74
N ASP A 106 -45.42 12.54 -21.02
CA ASP A 106 -44.91 11.24 -21.48
C ASP A 106 -43.37 11.14 -21.45
N ASN A 107 -42.68 12.13 -20.85
CA ASN A 107 -41.22 12.18 -20.80
C ASN A 107 -40.71 12.27 -19.35
N TYR A 108 -39.40 12.22 -19.21
CA TYR A 108 -38.69 12.24 -17.93
C TYR A 108 -37.56 13.26 -17.95
N TYR A 109 -37.21 13.78 -16.78
CA TYR A 109 -35.96 14.50 -16.56
C TYR A 109 -35.08 13.71 -15.58
N ILE A 110 -33.77 13.78 -15.78
CA ILE A 110 -32.76 13.11 -14.95
C ILE A 110 -31.96 14.20 -14.25
N ARG A 111 -32.00 14.24 -12.91
CA ARG A 111 -31.34 15.27 -12.09
C ARG A 111 -30.30 14.65 -11.17
N ASN A 112 -29.13 15.28 -11.09
CA ASN A 112 -28.04 14.76 -10.26
C ASN A 112 -28.27 15.07 -8.77
N GLN A 113 -27.88 14.17 -7.87
CA GLN A 113 -28.01 14.39 -6.44
C GLN A 113 -27.04 15.47 -5.92
N ALA A 114 -25.82 15.57 -6.45
CA ALA A 114 -24.80 16.48 -5.92
C ALA A 114 -25.11 17.96 -6.17
N ASN A 115 -25.68 18.31 -7.33
CA ASN A 115 -25.89 19.71 -7.71
C ASN A 115 -27.32 20.04 -8.16
N HIS A 116 -28.24 19.06 -8.12
CA HIS A 116 -29.65 19.19 -8.51
C HIS A 116 -29.90 19.65 -9.96
N SER A 117 -28.86 19.70 -10.78
CA SER A 117 -28.91 20.08 -12.19
C SER A 117 -29.49 18.94 -13.03
N ALA A 118 -30.06 19.30 -14.17
CA ALA A 118 -30.64 18.36 -15.11
C ALA A 118 -29.63 17.97 -16.20
N MET A 119 -29.71 16.71 -16.62
CA MET A 119 -29.01 16.23 -17.80
C MET A 119 -29.69 16.76 -19.06
N GLY A 120 -28.92 17.42 -19.92
CA GLY A 120 -29.44 17.93 -21.19
C GLY A 120 -28.44 17.95 -22.33
N ILE A 121 -28.96 18.06 -23.55
CA ILE A 121 -28.16 18.19 -24.77
C ILE A 121 -27.66 19.63 -24.90
N ARG A 122 -26.35 19.78 -25.01
CA ARG A 122 -25.70 21.08 -25.19
C ARG A 122 -26.19 21.77 -26.47
N ASP A 123 -26.52 23.05 -26.37
CA ASP A 123 -26.85 23.95 -27.48
C ASP A 123 -27.95 23.43 -28.43
N ASN A 124 -28.84 22.53 -27.95
CA ASN A 124 -29.85 21.83 -28.75
C ASN A 124 -29.25 21.13 -29.99
N ALA A 125 -27.99 20.68 -29.88
CA ALA A 125 -27.27 20.10 -30.98
C ALA A 125 -27.90 18.78 -31.44
N MET A 126 -27.86 18.52 -32.75
CA MET A 126 -28.54 17.40 -33.38
C MET A 126 -27.57 16.33 -33.89
N ALA A 127 -26.25 16.47 -33.72
CA ALA A 127 -25.26 15.57 -34.29
C ALA A 127 -24.96 14.37 -33.37
N ASP A 128 -24.37 13.32 -33.93
CA ASP A 128 -23.85 12.19 -33.14
C ASP A 128 -22.56 12.60 -32.44
N GLY A 129 -22.35 12.10 -31.22
CA GLY A 129 -21.16 12.41 -30.43
C GLY A 129 -21.22 13.76 -29.70
N ASP A 130 -22.30 14.53 -29.87
CA ASP A 130 -22.50 15.77 -29.13
C ASP A 130 -22.59 15.51 -27.62
N TYR A 131 -21.91 16.35 -26.84
CA TYR A 131 -21.84 16.20 -25.39
C TYR A 131 -23.21 16.41 -24.73
N VAL A 132 -23.51 15.49 -23.82
CA VAL A 132 -24.54 15.68 -22.80
C VAL A 132 -23.90 16.36 -21.59
N ILE A 133 -24.52 17.41 -21.08
CA ILE A 133 -23.95 18.24 -20.01
C ILE A 133 -24.95 18.53 -18.90
N SER A 134 -24.42 18.85 -17.73
CA SER A 134 -25.19 19.33 -16.58
C SER A 134 -25.67 20.76 -16.84
N MET A 135 -26.98 20.98 -16.71
CA MET A 135 -27.63 22.26 -16.93
C MET A 135 -28.57 22.63 -15.78
N ASN A 136 -28.83 23.92 -15.59
CA ASN A 136 -29.92 24.35 -14.72
C ASN A 136 -31.23 23.71 -15.18
N PHE A 137 -31.96 23.12 -14.26
CA PHE A 137 -33.22 22.44 -14.56
C PHE A 137 -34.27 23.45 -15.09
N ASN A 138 -34.86 23.11 -16.24
CA ASN A 138 -35.97 23.84 -16.83
C ASN A 138 -36.99 22.84 -17.40
N ALA A 139 -38.13 22.71 -16.72
CA ALA A 139 -39.21 21.79 -17.10
C ALA A 139 -39.75 22.00 -18.54
N ASN A 140 -39.61 23.22 -19.08
CA ASN A 140 -40.08 23.54 -20.43
C ASN A 140 -39.02 23.29 -21.51
N ALA A 141 -37.77 22.98 -21.15
CA ALA A 141 -36.69 22.80 -22.10
C ALA A 141 -36.72 21.39 -22.72
N ASP A 142 -36.92 21.30 -24.04
CA ASP A 142 -37.02 20.01 -24.73
C ASP A 142 -35.70 19.23 -24.75
N ASN A 143 -34.57 19.92 -24.71
CA ASN A 143 -33.25 19.30 -24.63
C ASN A 143 -32.92 18.65 -23.27
N GLN A 144 -33.80 18.77 -22.27
CA GLN A 144 -33.68 18.11 -20.95
C GLN A 144 -34.70 16.97 -20.76
N LYS A 145 -35.46 16.63 -21.81
CA LYS A 145 -36.50 15.59 -21.78
C LYS A 145 -35.98 14.30 -22.41
N TRP A 146 -36.23 13.20 -21.70
CA TRP A 146 -35.78 11.86 -22.04
C TRP A 146 -36.94 10.88 -22.00
N LYS A 147 -36.85 9.79 -22.76
CA LYS A 147 -37.72 8.62 -22.70
C LYS A 147 -36.91 7.42 -22.25
N PHE A 148 -37.48 6.63 -21.36
CA PHE A 148 -36.96 5.32 -20.98
C PHE A 148 -37.68 4.27 -21.83
N ILE A 149 -36.95 3.68 -22.78
CA ILE A 149 -37.47 2.63 -23.66
C ILE A 149 -36.90 1.31 -23.16
N GLU A 150 -37.75 0.49 -22.56
CA GLU A 150 -37.37 -0.83 -22.06
C GLU A 150 -36.82 -1.70 -23.19
N THR A 151 -35.75 -2.44 -22.91
CA THR A 151 -35.03 -3.25 -23.90
C THR A 151 -34.35 -4.44 -23.22
N GLU A 152 -33.80 -5.34 -24.02
CA GLU A 152 -33.03 -6.49 -23.54
C GLU A 152 -31.53 -6.27 -23.78
N ILE A 153 -30.67 -7.05 -23.14
CA ILE A 153 -29.22 -7.02 -23.41
C ILE A 153 -28.95 -7.61 -24.82
N SER A 154 -28.14 -6.93 -25.63
CA SER A 154 -27.75 -7.42 -26.97
C SER A 154 -26.56 -8.37 -26.91
N ASN A 155 -26.34 -9.14 -27.99
CA ASN A 155 -25.16 -10.00 -28.16
C ASN A 155 -23.86 -9.23 -28.51
N THR A 156 -23.82 -7.91 -28.33
CA THR A 156 -22.60 -7.11 -28.54
C THR A 156 -21.65 -7.24 -27.34
N PRO A 157 -20.32 -7.12 -27.54
CA PRO A 157 -19.34 -7.28 -26.46
C PRO A 157 -19.64 -6.42 -25.23
N ILE A 158 -19.49 -7.03 -24.06
CA ILE A 158 -19.45 -6.36 -22.76
C ILE A 158 -18.03 -6.42 -22.21
N ALA A 159 -17.72 -5.54 -21.29
CA ALA A 159 -16.41 -5.43 -20.69
C ALA A 159 -16.06 -6.71 -19.90
N PRO A 160 -14.78 -7.12 -19.93
CA PRO A 160 -14.36 -8.33 -19.25
C PRO A 160 -14.36 -8.16 -17.73
N ASP A 161 -14.74 -9.24 -17.06
CA ASP A 161 -14.66 -9.37 -15.61
C ASP A 161 -13.26 -9.86 -15.22
N PHE A 162 -12.69 -9.26 -14.17
CA PHE A 162 -11.39 -9.60 -13.64
C PHE A 162 -11.49 -9.91 -12.15
N GLU A 163 -10.79 -10.96 -11.73
CA GLU A 163 -10.66 -11.31 -10.33
C GLU A 163 -9.19 -11.53 -9.95
N ILE A 164 -8.87 -11.33 -8.67
CA ILE A 164 -7.56 -11.68 -8.12
C ILE A 164 -7.65 -13.09 -7.53
N LEU A 165 -6.91 -14.03 -8.12
CA LEU A 165 -6.73 -15.36 -7.55
C LEU A 165 -5.39 -15.47 -6.84
N SER A 166 -5.34 -16.25 -5.77
CA SER A 166 -4.12 -16.65 -5.06
C SER A 166 -4.05 -18.17 -5.10
N SER A 167 -2.91 -18.75 -5.50
CA SER A 167 -2.74 -20.21 -5.58
C SER A 167 -2.85 -20.92 -4.22
N LEU A 168 -2.71 -20.19 -3.12
CA LEU A 168 -2.86 -20.69 -1.74
C LEU A 168 -4.21 -20.30 -1.10
N GLY A 169 -5.11 -19.65 -1.84
CA GLY A 169 -6.34 -19.09 -1.31
C GLY A 169 -6.13 -17.77 -0.57
N ASP A 170 -7.15 -17.36 0.19
CA ASP A 170 -7.26 -16.02 0.78
C ASP A 170 -6.68 -15.92 2.20
N SER A 171 -6.21 -17.06 2.72
CA SER A 171 -5.53 -17.17 4.01
C SER A 171 -4.46 -18.25 3.95
N PHE A 172 -3.20 -17.90 4.21
CA PHE A 172 -2.08 -18.85 4.20
C PHE A 172 -0.93 -18.40 5.11
N GLU A 173 0.00 -19.32 5.38
CA GLU A 173 1.13 -19.07 6.28
C GLU A 173 2.21 -18.20 5.65
N MET A 174 2.81 -17.30 6.43
CA MET A 174 4.00 -16.56 6.01
C MET A 174 5.15 -17.48 5.56
N CYS A 175 6.04 -16.94 4.74
CA CYS A 175 7.16 -17.61 4.06
C CYS A 175 6.76 -18.67 3.03
N GLN A 176 5.47 -18.86 2.76
CA GLN A 176 5.01 -19.60 1.60
C GLN A 176 4.92 -18.67 0.38
N THR A 177 5.28 -19.19 -0.78
CA THR A 177 5.12 -18.46 -2.05
C THR A 177 3.74 -18.74 -2.63
N THR A 178 2.95 -17.69 -2.85
CA THR A 178 1.71 -17.76 -3.61
C THR A 178 1.89 -17.14 -5.00
N VAL A 179 1.14 -17.62 -5.98
CA VAL A 179 0.98 -16.98 -7.29
C VAL A 179 -0.30 -16.17 -7.25
N LEU A 180 -0.16 -14.86 -7.39
CA LEU A 180 -1.27 -13.93 -7.61
C LEU A 180 -1.57 -13.90 -9.11
N THR A 181 -2.84 -14.02 -9.50
CA THR A 181 -3.27 -14.03 -10.90
C THR A 181 -4.41 -13.04 -11.13
N ALA A 182 -4.29 -12.19 -12.13
CA ALA A 182 -5.35 -11.31 -12.65
C ALA A 182 -6.24 -12.11 -13.63
N ASN A 183 -7.03 -13.03 -13.09
CA ASN A 183 -7.76 -14.02 -13.88
C ASN A 183 -8.87 -13.36 -14.71
N ASN A 184 -8.89 -13.67 -16.00
CA ASN A 184 -9.90 -13.19 -16.95
C ASN A 184 -9.91 -14.05 -18.22
N LYS A 185 -10.94 -13.89 -19.07
CA LYS A 185 -11.06 -14.58 -20.37
C LYS A 185 -10.83 -13.66 -21.57
N TYR A 186 -10.42 -12.42 -21.33
CA TYR A 186 -10.26 -11.41 -22.38
C TYR A 186 -9.00 -11.68 -23.19
N VAL A 187 -9.12 -11.61 -24.51
CA VAL A 187 -7.99 -11.76 -25.43
C VAL A 187 -7.79 -10.41 -26.11
N GLY A 188 -6.84 -9.64 -25.57
CA GLY A 188 -6.47 -8.32 -26.09
C GLY A 188 -5.17 -7.83 -25.44
N ASN A 189 -4.78 -6.61 -25.79
CA ASN A 189 -3.54 -6.02 -25.29
C ASN A 189 -3.73 -5.52 -23.86
N LEU A 190 -3.32 -6.34 -22.89
CA LEU A 190 -3.36 -6.02 -21.47
C LEU A 190 -1.96 -5.85 -20.91
N THR A 191 -1.83 -4.89 -20.00
CA THR A 191 -0.70 -4.81 -19.08
C THR A 191 -1.20 -4.68 -17.65
N TYR A 192 -0.44 -5.22 -16.71
CA TYR A 192 -0.79 -5.34 -15.31
C TYR A 192 0.25 -4.64 -14.45
N GLU A 193 -0.24 -3.99 -13.40
CA GLU A 193 0.55 -3.58 -12.26
C GLU A 193 -0.02 -4.29 -11.02
N PHE A 194 0.81 -5.09 -10.36
CA PHE A 194 0.49 -5.68 -9.06
C PHE A 194 1.06 -4.77 -7.99
N SER A 195 0.25 -4.44 -7.00
CA SER A 195 0.68 -3.73 -5.81
C SER A 195 0.00 -4.29 -4.55
N MET A 196 0.50 -3.92 -3.39
CA MET A 196 -0.12 -4.27 -2.11
C MET A 196 -0.13 -3.11 -1.14
N ASP A 197 -1.21 -3.00 -0.37
CA ASP A 197 -1.27 -2.15 0.81
C ASP A 197 -1.08 -2.98 2.08
N TYR A 198 -0.12 -2.57 2.91
CA TYR A 198 0.19 -3.21 4.19
C TYR A 198 0.73 -2.20 5.19
N ASN A 199 0.20 -2.21 6.43
CA ASN A 199 0.59 -1.28 7.51
C ASN A 199 0.65 0.20 7.08
N GLY A 200 -0.34 0.64 6.30
CA GLY A 200 -0.45 2.03 5.82
C GLY A 200 0.50 2.39 4.67
N ARG A 201 1.13 1.39 4.03
CA ARG A 201 2.07 1.59 2.92
C ARG A 201 1.58 0.91 1.66
N HIS A 202 1.77 1.59 0.53
CA HIS A 202 1.52 1.07 -0.81
C HIS A 202 2.84 0.59 -1.43
N ILE A 203 2.90 -0.66 -1.87
CA ILE A 203 4.12 -1.29 -2.40
C ILE A 203 3.81 -1.82 -3.81
N VAL A 204 4.51 -1.29 -4.82
CA VAL A 204 4.45 -1.82 -6.19
C VAL A 204 5.31 -3.09 -6.28
N LEU A 205 4.71 -4.18 -6.77
CA LEU A 205 5.30 -5.51 -6.87
C LEU A 205 5.71 -5.86 -8.29
N GLN A 206 4.97 -5.37 -9.27
CA GLN A 206 5.21 -5.53 -10.69
C GLN A 206 4.53 -4.36 -11.38
N ASN A 207 5.17 -3.75 -12.39
CA ASN A 207 4.61 -2.58 -13.07
C ASN A 207 4.71 -2.75 -14.59
N ASN A 208 3.66 -2.33 -15.31
CA ASN A 208 3.55 -2.35 -16.77
C ASN A 208 3.95 -3.69 -17.42
N SER A 209 3.62 -4.80 -16.75
CA SER A 209 3.97 -6.15 -17.20
C SER A 209 2.89 -6.73 -18.10
N THR A 210 3.26 -7.52 -19.10
CA THR A 210 2.28 -8.33 -19.87
C THR A 210 1.92 -9.63 -19.14
N ALA A 211 2.66 -9.99 -18.09
CA ALA A 211 2.32 -11.14 -17.25
C ALA A 211 1.13 -10.79 -16.35
N ASP A 212 0.10 -11.62 -16.42
CA ASP A 212 -1.09 -11.58 -15.55
C ASP A 212 -0.84 -12.26 -14.20
N THR A 213 0.42 -12.60 -13.90
CA THR A 213 0.81 -13.28 -12.66
C THR A 213 1.99 -12.63 -11.97
N TYR A 214 2.00 -12.75 -10.63
CA TYR A 214 3.10 -12.35 -9.77
C TYR A 214 3.33 -13.37 -8.65
N ARG A 215 4.60 -13.75 -8.42
CA ARG A 215 5.00 -14.63 -7.32
C ARG A 215 5.32 -13.82 -6.08
N TRP A 216 4.62 -14.09 -4.99
CA TRP A 216 4.74 -13.32 -3.75
C TRP A 216 5.04 -14.22 -2.55
N THR A 217 6.06 -13.85 -1.77
CA THR A 217 6.44 -14.54 -0.53
C THR A 217 6.43 -13.52 0.63
N PRO A 218 5.34 -13.42 1.40
CA PRO A 218 5.31 -12.54 2.57
C PRO A 218 6.18 -13.08 3.71
N ILE A 219 6.85 -12.18 4.44
CA ILE A 219 7.66 -12.54 5.61
C ILE A 219 7.13 -11.96 6.93
N GLU A 220 5.95 -11.36 6.90
CA GLU A 220 5.25 -10.87 8.08
C GLU A 220 3.79 -11.32 8.03
N PRO A 221 3.21 -11.74 9.17
CA PRO A 221 1.78 -11.94 9.25
C PRO A 221 1.02 -10.61 9.21
N GLY A 222 -0.24 -10.67 8.81
CA GLY A 222 -1.17 -9.56 8.83
C GLY A 222 -2.12 -9.57 7.65
N THR A 223 -2.89 -8.48 7.56
CA THR A 223 -3.85 -8.25 6.49
C THR A 223 -3.20 -7.45 5.38
N TYR A 224 -3.17 -8.02 4.18
CA TYR A 224 -2.67 -7.37 2.98
C TYR A 224 -3.85 -7.09 2.04
N THR A 225 -3.90 -5.89 1.47
CA THR A 225 -4.79 -5.62 0.33
C THR A 225 -3.96 -5.72 -0.94
N ILE A 226 -4.17 -6.76 -1.73
CA ILE A 226 -3.55 -6.88 -3.06
C ILE A 226 -4.39 -6.05 -4.03
N ASN A 227 -3.73 -5.20 -4.81
CA ASN A 227 -4.33 -4.44 -5.89
C ASN A 227 -3.75 -4.89 -7.22
N VAL A 228 -4.59 -4.98 -8.25
CA VAL A 228 -4.15 -5.16 -9.62
C VAL A 228 -4.75 -4.03 -10.45
N THR A 229 -3.89 -3.18 -11.00
CA THR A 229 -4.30 -2.19 -12.01
C THR A 229 -4.15 -2.81 -13.39
N ILE A 230 -5.27 -2.93 -14.11
CA ILE A 230 -5.32 -3.43 -15.48
C ILE A 230 -5.33 -2.23 -16.42
N LYS A 231 -4.45 -2.25 -17.42
CA LYS A 231 -4.46 -1.28 -18.52
C LYS A 231 -4.81 -1.98 -19.84
N MET A 232 -5.73 -1.40 -20.59
CA MET A 232 -6.06 -1.75 -21.97
C MET A 232 -5.51 -0.66 -22.88
N ASP A 233 -4.67 -1.03 -23.85
CA ASP A 233 -4.04 -0.08 -24.79
C ASP A 233 -3.39 1.12 -24.06
N SER A 234 -2.64 0.81 -22.99
CA SER A 234 -1.94 1.77 -22.11
C SER A 234 -2.83 2.72 -21.29
N GLN A 235 -4.16 2.59 -21.36
CA GLN A 235 -5.08 3.35 -20.51
C GLN A 235 -5.61 2.47 -19.38
N VAL A 236 -5.75 3.05 -18.19
CA VAL A 236 -6.30 2.32 -17.03
C VAL A 236 -7.74 1.92 -17.32
N TYR A 237 -7.98 0.61 -17.33
CA TYR A 237 -9.29 0.02 -17.48
C TYR A 237 -10.02 -0.04 -16.12
N ASP A 238 -9.36 -0.66 -15.14
CA ASP A 238 -9.83 -0.77 -13.75
C ASP A 238 -8.66 -1.09 -12.81
N THR A 239 -8.87 -0.86 -11.52
CA THR A 239 -8.04 -1.38 -10.43
C THR A 239 -8.93 -2.22 -9.53
N ILE A 240 -8.67 -3.53 -9.50
CA ILE A 240 -9.35 -4.47 -8.62
C ILE A 240 -8.52 -4.72 -7.37
N SER A 241 -9.18 -5.06 -6.27
CA SER A 241 -8.52 -5.25 -4.98
C SER A 241 -9.04 -6.50 -4.28
N LYS A 242 -8.17 -7.18 -3.53
CA LYS A 242 -8.51 -8.36 -2.74
C LYS A 242 -7.73 -8.40 -1.44
N THR A 243 -8.43 -8.65 -0.35
CA THR A 243 -7.81 -8.84 0.96
C THR A 243 -7.29 -10.26 1.10
N ILE A 244 -6.02 -10.40 1.50
CA ILE A 244 -5.38 -11.67 1.84
C ILE A 244 -4.92 -11.62 3.30
N GLN A 245 -5.17 -12.70 4.04
CA GLN A 245 -4.68 -12.91 5.39
C GLN A 245 -3.40 -13.75 5.37
N VAL A 246 -2.30 -13.18 5.84
CA VAL A 246 -1.07 -13.96 6.08
C VAL A 246 -1.01 -14.28 7.56
N VAL A 247 -1.01 -15.56 7.91
CA VAL A 247 -0.95 -16.00 9.30
C VAL A 247 0.46 -16.41 9.70
N SER A 248 0.74 -16.33 11.01
CA SER A 248 2.03 -16.80 11.55
C SER A 248 2.14 -18.32 11.37
N ASN A 249 3.32 -18.78 11.00
CA ASN A 249 3.68 -20.21 11.00
C ASN A 249 4.34 -20.66 12.33
N GLY A 250 4.16 -19.88 13.40
CA GLY A 250 4.80 -20.10 14.70
C GLY A 250 6.28 -19.69 14.76
N LYS A 251 6.91 -19.29 13.65
CA LYS A 251 8.26 -18.73 13.65
C LYS A 251 8.20 -17.24 13.98
N ASN A 252 8.89 -16.86 15.05
CA ASN A 252 9.09 -15.46 15.42
C ASN A 252 10.43 -14.90 14.94
N VAL A 253 11.27 -15.76 14.34
CA VAL A 253 12.60 -15.42 13.84
C VAL A 253 12.80 -16.08 12.48
N LEU A 254 13.22 -15.31 11.47
CA LEU A 254 13.59 -15.81 10.15
C LEU A 254 15.09 -15.70 9.95
N THR A 255 15.65 -16.64 9.18
CA THR A 255 17.08 -16.63 8.84
C THR A 255 17.27 -15.97 7.48
N GLY A 256 18.13 -14.96 7.43
CA GLY A 256 18.52 -14.27 6.19
C GLY A 256 20.02 -14.09 6.08
N ILE A 257 20.43 -13.54 4.95
CA ILE A 257 21.80 -13.15 4.65
C ILE A 257 21.86 -11.69 4.21
N ASP A 258 23.03 -11.10 4.25
CA ASP A 258 23.33 -9.89 3.51
C ASP A 258 24.56 -10.07 2.62
N VAL A 259 24.50 -9.51 1.42
CA VAL A 259 25.48 -9.78 0.34
C VAL A 259 25.79 -8.54 -0.47
N SER A 260 26.98 -8.55 -1.06
CA SER A 260 27.53 -7.50 -1.93
C SER A 260 28.43 -8.14 -3.00
N GLU A 261 29.20 -7.32 -3.71
CA GLU A 261 30.28 -7.76 -4.59
C GLU A 261 31.27 -8.75 -3.93
N HIS A 262 31.39 -8.73 -2.60
CA HIS A 262 32.33 -9.56 -1.86
C HIS A 262 32.04 -11.06 -1.99
N GLN A 263 30.77 -11.45 -2.16
CA GLN A 263 30.39 -12.85 -2.38
C GLN A 263 30.50 -13.29 -3.85
N ARG A 264 30.64 -12.34 -4.78
CA ARG A 264 30.72 -12.58 -6.23
C ARG A 264 29.52 -13.39 -6.74
N ASN A 265 29.77 -14.49 -7.45
CA ASN A 265 28.73 -15.33 -8.02
C ASN A 265 28.05 -16.19 -6.94
N ILE A 266 26.74 -15.99 -6.77
CA ILE A 266 25.90 -16.73 -5.84
C ILE A 266 24.96 -17.68 -6.61
N ASN A 267 24.89 -18.94 -6.18
CA ASN A 267 23.86 -19.87 -6.61
C ASN A 267 22.61 -19.72 -5.72
N TRP A 268 21.70 -18.85 -6.14
CA TRP A 268 20.48 -18.51 -5.38
C TRP A 268 19.51 -19.68 -5.18
N GLN A 269 19.49 -20.66 -6.09
CA GLN A 269 18.69 -21.87 -5.93
C GLN A 269 19.19 -22.70 -4.74
N GLN A 270 20.51 -22.85 -4.60
CA GLN A 270 21.13 -23.52 -3.46
C GLN A 270 20.95 -22.71 -2.16
N VAL A 271 21.01 -21.38 -2.24
CA VAL A 271 20.73 -20.49 -1.09
C VAL A 271 19.30 -20.70 -0.58
N LYS A 272 18.30 -20.71 -1.47
CA LYS A 272 16.90 -20.98 -1.13
C LYS A 272 16.74 -22.38 -0.53
N ALA A 273 17.33 -23.40 -1.17
CA ALA A 273 17.28 -24.78 -0.68
C ALA A 273 18.00 -24.95 0.68
N GLY A 274 18.99 -24.10 0.96
CA GLY A 274 19.68 -24.03 2.24
C GLY A 274 18.86 -23.41 3.38
N GLY A 275 17.63 -22.97 3.10
CA GLY A 275 16.69 -22.46 4.11
C GLY A 275 16.79 -20.95 4.36
N ILE A 276 17.51 -20.21 3.53
CA ILE A 276 17.53 -18.74 3.59
C ILE A 276 16.16 -18.20 3.18
N GLN A 277 15.60 -17.32 4.02
CA GLN A 277 14.23 -16.84 3.91
C GLN A 277 14.13 -15.41 3.37
N TYR A 278 15.21 -14.64 3.42
CA TYR A 278 15.32 -13.30 2.84
C TYR A 278 16.79 -12.92 2.62
N ALA A 279 17.03 -11.88 1.83
CA ALA A 279 18.36 -11.31 1.64
C ALA A 279 18.33 -9.77 1.68
N MET A 280 19.32 -9.15 2.33
CA MET A 280 19.62 -7.71 2.17
C MET A 280 20.78 -7.58 1.16
N ILE A 281 20.62 -6.78 0.11
CA ILE A 281 21.60 -6.70 -0.99
C ILE A 281 22.16 -5.28 -1.05
N ARG A 282 23.49 -5.14 -1.12
CA ARG A 282 24.10 -3.81 -1.30
C ARG A 282 23.74 -3.28 -2.67
N SER A 283 23.12 -2.11 -2.72
CA SER A 283 22.86 -1.44 -4.00
C SER A 283 24.03 -0.59 -4.44
N GLY A 284 24.71 0.07 -3.51
CA GLY A 284 25.88 0.89 -3.78
C GLY A 284 26.44 1.50 -2.51
N TYR A 285 27.31 2.48 -2.71
CA TYR A 285 27.97 3.21 -1.64
C TYR A 285 28.31 4.64 -2.09
N GLY A 286 28.48 5.58 -1.17
CA GLY A 286 28.90 6.94 -1.53
C GLY A 286 27.91 7.70 -2.44
N ARG A 287 28.40 8.71 -3.16
CA ARG A 287 27.59 9.82 -3.70
C ARG A 287 27.46 9.83 -5.22
N GLU A 288 28.10 8.87 -5.91
CA GLU A 288 28.17 8.84 -7.37
C GLU A 288 27.57 7.56 -7.92
N ILE A 289 26.85 7.64 -9.04
CA ILE A 289 26.21 6.47 -9.67
C ILE A 289 27.23 5.39 -10.09
N SER A 290 28.49 5.76 -10.32
CA SER A 290 29.58 4.83 -10.60
C SER A 290 29.96 3.96 -9.40
N GLN A 291 29.43 4.26 -8.21
CA GLN A 291 29.62 3.50 -6.97
C GLN A 291 28.46 2.54 -6.70
N ILE A 292 27.73 2.15 -7.74
CA ILE A 292 26.87 0.97 -7.72
C ILE A 292 27.70 -0.27 -7.35
N ASP A 293 27.12 -1.19 -6.57
CA ASP A 293 27.77 -2.47 -6.30
C ASP A 293 27.79 -3.33 -7.58
N ASP A 294 28.98 -3.80 -7.97
CA ASP A 294 29.20 -4.53 -9.24
C ASP A 294 28.34 -5.79 -9.38
N TYR A 295 27.82 -6.35 -8.28
CA TYR A 295 26.98 -7.54 -8.27
C TYR A 295 25.51 -7.26 -7.91
N PHE A 296 25.11 -5.99 -7.72
CA PHE A 296 23.74 -5.64 -7.32
C PHE A 296 22.69 -6.25 -8.24
N GLU A 297 22.80 -6.01 -9.56
CA GLU A 297 21.80 -6.46 -10.53
C GLU A 297 21.68 -7.99 -10.58
N GLN A 298 22.82 -8.70 -10.55
CA GLN A 298 22.84 -10.16 -10.55
C GLN A 298 22.24 -10.72 -9.25
N ASN A 299 22.58 -10.14 -8.10
CA ASN A 299 22.11 -10.58 -6.81
C ASN A 299 20.60 -10.34 -6.65
N TYR A 300 20.12 -9.14 -7.02
CA TYR A 300 18.70 -8.80 -6.99
C TYR A 300 17.90 -9.77 -7.89
N ALA A 301 18.30 -9.90 -9.16
CA ALA A 301 17.60 -10.78 -10.11
C ALA A 301 17.62 -12.24 -9.67
N GLY A 302 18.77 -12.72 -9.16
CA GLY A 302 18.92 -14.08 -8.67
C GLY A 302 18.06 -14.40 -7.46
N ALA A 303 17.99 -13.50 -6.48
CA ALA A 303 17.13 -13.66 -5.31
C ALA A 303 15.64 -13.66 -5.68
N VAL A 304 15.21 -12.68 -6.49
CA VAL A 304 13.81 -12.58 -6.96
C VAL A 304 13.39 -13.81 -7.75
N ALA A 305 14.25 -14.30 -8.67
CA ALA A 305 13.96 -15.50 -9.46
C ALA A 305 13.84 -16.80 -8.64
N ASN A 306 14.30 -16.79 -7.38
CA ASN A 306 14.25 -17.94 -6.47
C ASN A 306 13.28 -17.70 -5.30
N ASP A 307 12.33 -16.76 -5.45
CA ASP A 307 11.31 -16.45 -4.45
C ASP A 307 11.93 -16.08 -3.09
N ILE A 308 13.08 -15.40 -3.08
CA ILE A 308 13.73 -14.85 -1.88
C ILE A 308 13.38 -13.35 -1.81
N PRO A 309 12.60 -12.92 -0.80
CA PRO A 309 12.33 -11.52 -0.53
C PRO A 309 13.61 -10.70 -0.36
N VAL A 310 13.65 -9.54 -1.02
CA VAL A 310 14.84 -8.67 -1.08
C VAL A 310 14.62 -7.37 -0.31
N GLY A 311 15.59 -7.04 0.54
CA GLY A 311 15.85 -5.69 1.05
C GLY A 311 17.17 -5.15 0.49
N ILE A 312 17.41 -3.88 0.75
CA ILE A 312 18.55 -3.15 0.19
C ILE A 312 19.37 -2.58 1.34
N TYR A 313 20.68 -2.46 1.16
CA TYR A 313 21.45 -1.54 1.98
C TYR A 313 22.36 -0.65 1.13
N TYR A 314 22.74 0.49 1.70
CA TYR A 314 23.56 1.50 1.05
C TYR A 314 24.64 1.99 2.02
N TYR A 315 25.91 1.78 1.67
CA TYR A 315 27.05 2.08 2.54
C TYR A 315 27.42 3.56 2.46
N SER A 316 27.45 4.23 3.62
CA SER A 316 27.61 5.67 3.67
C SER A 316 29.04 6.14 3.81
N TYR A 317 29.38 7.17 3.04
CA TYR A 317 30.54 8.05 3.25
C TYR A 317 30.11 9.49 3.54
N ALA A 318 28.84 9.74 3.82
CA ALA A 318 28.29 11.08 4.03
C ALA A 318 28.90 11.71 5.29
N ASP A 319 29.27 12.98 5.15
CA ASP A 319 29.78 13.85 6.23
C ASP A 319 28.92 15.09 6.48
N SER A 320 27.79 15.17 5.78
CA SER A 320 26.77 16.21 5.89
C SER A 320 25.40 15.64 5.49
N SER A 321 24.34 16.29 5.93
CA SER A 321 22.97 15.91 5.57
C SER A 321 22.72 16.02 4.06
N GLU A 322 23.31 17.03 3.42
CA GLU A 322 23.27 17.20 1.97
C GLU A 322 23.89 16.00 1.25
N ASP A 323 24.99 15.48 1.78
CA ASP A 323 25.64 14.30 1.21
C ASP A 323 24.80 13.05 1.42
N ALA A 324 24.18 12.89 2.58
CA ALA A 324 23.26 11.78 2.83
C ALA A 324 22.05 11.81 1.86
N VAL A 325 21.54 13.00 1.53
CA VAL A 325 20.51 13.16 0.48
C VAL A 325 21.06 12.74 -0.89
N ARG A 326 22.29 13.10 -1.24
CA ARG A 326 22.93 12.66 -2.49
C ARG A 326 23.07 11.13 -2.55
N GLU A 327 23.52 10.51 -1.46
CA GLU A 327 23.62 9.05 -1.35
C GLU A 327 22.25 8.38 -1.50
N ALA A 328 21.20 8.93 -0.87
CA ALA A 328 19.83 8.43 -1.03
C ALA A 328 19.34 8.55 -2.47
N GLN A 329 19.62 9.66 -3.15
CA GLN A 329 19.24 9.87 -4.55
C GLN A 329 19.94 8.90 -5.50
N VAL A 330 21.22 8.59 -5.26
CA VAL A 330 21.94 7.56 -6.02
C VAL A 330 21.34 6.18 -5.74
N CYS A 331 21.06 5.84 -4.48
CA CYS A 331 20.35 4.60 -4.14
C CYS A 331 19.02 4.50 -4.92
N LEU A 332 18.21 5.55 -4.93
CA LEU A 332 16.93 5.60 -5.65
C LEU A 332 17.11 5.50 -7.17
N GLN A 333 18.16 6.10 -7.72
CA GLN A 333 18.51 5.99 -9.14
C GLN A 333 18.86 4.55 -9.52
N ILE A 334 19.62 3.84 -8.68
CA ILE A 334 19.97 2.42 -8.87
C ILE A 334 18.71 1.55 -8.80
N LEU A 335 17.85 1.81 -7.80
CA LEU A 335 16.58 1.10 -7.67
C LEU A 335 15.65 1.36 -8.86
N ASN A 336 15.66 2.58 -9.42
CA ASN A 336 14.86 2.94 -10.59
C ASN A 336 13.37 2.58 -10.45
N GLY A 337 12.81 2.80 -9.25
CA GLY A 337 11.42 2.46 -8.93
C GLY A 337 11.11 0.97 -8.87
N ARG A 338 12.11 0.08 -8.90
CA ARG A 338 11.87 -1.36 -8.84
C ARG A 338 11.26 -1.78 -7.49
N PRO A 339 10.47 -2.86 -7.46
CA PRO A 339 9.92 -3.42 -6.23
C PRO A 339 11.01 -3.77 -5.21
N VAL A 340 10.86 -3.34 -3.97
CA VAL A 340 11.69 -3.81 -2.85
C VAL A 340 10.73 -4.21 -1.73
N ASN A 341 10.69 -5.50 -1.41
CA ASN A 341 9.71 -6.04 -0.47
C ASN A 341 10.09 -5.76 0.98
N LEU A 342 11.38 -5.57 1.25
CA LEU A 342 11.93 -5.33 2.59
C LEU A 342 12.58 -3.93 2.66
N PRO A 343 13.06 -3.49 3.83
CA PRO A 343 13.63 -2.15 3.98
C PRO A 343 14.87 -1.86 3.14
N VAL A 344 15.10 -0.56 2.94
CA VAL A 344 16.35 0.03 2.47
C VAL A 344 17.09 0.54 3.70
N ALA A 345 18.15 -0.17 4.07
CA ALA A 345 18.97 0.13 5.24
C ALA A 345 20.07 1.13 4.90
N TYR A 346 20.19 2.17 5.72
CA TYR A 346 21.32 3.08 5.73
C TYR A 346 22.43 2.49 6.59
N ASP A 347 23.54 2.13 5.96
CA ASP A 347 24.70 1.53 6.61
C ASP A 347 25.68 2.65 7.00
N ILE A 348 25.69 2.97 8.30
CA ILE A 348 26.41 4.11 8.87
C ILE A 348 27.43 3.63 9.93
N GLU A 349 28.65 3.41 9.48
CA GLU A 349 29.72 2.87 10.33
C GLU A 349 31.13 3.23 9.87
N ASP A 350 31.27 4.10 8.86
CA ASP A 350 32.56 4.35 8.23
C ASP A 350 33.50 5.19 9.12
N PRO A 351 34.80 4.83 9.22
CA PRO A 351 35.77 5.59 10.00
C PRO A 351 35.92 7.07 9.61
N SER A 352 35.60 7.47 8.37
CA SER A 352 35.60 8.89 7.97
C SER A 352 34.64 9.74 8.79
N GLN A 353 33.67 9.11 9.46
CA GLN A 353 32.67 9.76 10.29
C GLN A 353 33.09 9.89 11.76
N ASP A 354 34.28 9.41 12.16
CA ASP A 354 34.70 9.37 13.57
C ASP A 354 34.84 10.74 14.24
N TRP A 355 35.10 11.79 13.48
CA TRP A 355 35.21 13.16 14.01
C TRP A 355 33.84 13.84 14.22
N MET A 356 32.76 13.27 13.68
CA MET A 356 31.44 13.89 13.71
C MET A 356 30.74 13.74 15.05
N SER A 357 30.00 14.79 15.41
CA SER A 357 29.18 14.80 16.62
C SER A 357 27.99 13.84 16.49
N LYS A 358 27.42 13.46 17.65
CA LYS A 358 26.18 12.67 17.69
C LYS A 358 25.02 13.35 16.96
N GLU A 359 24.94 14.67 17.06
CA GLU A 359 23.90 15.47 16.39
C GLU A 359 24.04 15.39 14.87
N MET A 360 25.26 15.62 14.35
CA MET A 360 25.55 15.55 12.91
C MET A 360 25.23 14.18 12.33
N LEU A 361 25.69 13.11 12.98
CA LEU A 361 25.43 11.74 12.54
C LEU A 361 23.94 11.39 12.55
N THR A 362 23.19 11.92 13.52
CA THR A 362 21.74 11.74 13.58
C THR A 362 21.06 12.48 12.43
N ASP A 363 21.48 13.71 12.13
CA ASP A 363 20.93 14.51 11.03
C ASP A 363 21.20 13.85 9.67
N ILE A 364 22.41 13.32 9.48
CA ILE A 364 22.82 12.53 8.31
C ILE A 364 21.91 11.31 8.14
N ALA A 365 21.72 10.52 9.20
CA ALA A 365 20.87 9.33 9.14
C ALA A 365 19.40 9.68 8.84
N ILE A 366 18.87 10.76 9.44
CA ILE A 366 17.50 11.25 9.15
C ILE A 366 17.38 11.69 7.70
N ALA A 367 18.36 12.44 7.18
CA ALA A 367 18.33 12.98 5.83
C ALA A 367 18.24 11.87 4.76
N PHE A 368 19.08 10.83 4.87
CA PHE A 368 18.98 9.67 3.99
C PHE A 368 17.63 8.95 4.15
N CYS A 369 17.23 8.65 5.38
CA CYS A 369 16.03 7.85 5.64
C CYS A 369 14.73 8.56 5.23
N ASP A 370 14.62 9.87 5.40
CA ASP A 370 13.46 10.66 4.98
C ASP A 370 13.33 10.70 3.45
N GLU A 371 14.45 10.78 2.71
CA GLU A 371 14.45 10.74 1.24
C GLU A 371 13.97 9.38 0.72
N ILE A 372 14.49 8.28 1.29
CA ILE A 372 14.03 6.92 0.99
C ILE A 372 12.54 6.74 1.29
N LYS A 373 12.07 7.28 2.43
CA LYS A 373 10.67 7.22 2.83
C LYS A 373 9.77 8.03 1.90
N ALA A 374 10.21 9.21 1.47
CA ALA A 374 9.50 10.05 0.51
C ALA A 374 9.32 9.37 -0.86
N ALA A 375 10.28 8.53 -1.25
CA ALA A 375 10.20 7.70 -2.46
C ALA A 375 9.31 6.43 -2.31
N GLY A 376 8.72 6.19 -1.13
CA GLY A 376 7.80 5.07 -0.87
C GLY A 376 8.45 3.81 -0.27
N TYR A 377 9.77 3.80 -0.09
CA TYR A 377 10.51 2.68 0.50
C TYR A 377 10.53 2.75 2.04
N GLN A 378 10.82 1.64 2.71
CA GLN A 378 10.96 1.61 4.17
C GLN A 378 12.41 1.94 4.51
N PRO A 379 12.70 3.04 5.22
CA PRO A 379 14.03 3.22 5.76
C PRO A 379 14.28 2.30 6.96
N MET A 380 15.54 1.93 7.14
CA MET A 380 16.10 1.20 8.27
C MET A 380 17.51 1.72 8.54
N ILE A 381 18.00 1.60 9.78
CA ILE A 381 19.37 1.98 10.15
C ILE A 381 20.17 0.73 10.46
N TYR A 382 21.33 0.60 9.84
CA TYR A 382 22.32 -0.43 10.15
C TYR A 382 23.56 0.18 10.81
N CYS A 383 23.99 -0.41 11.93
CA CYS A 383 25.29 -0.17 12.55
C CYS A 383 25.54 -1.16 13.71
N ASN A 384 26.70 -1.07 14.35
CA ASN A 384 27.02 -1.88 15.54
C ASN A 384 26.49 -1.26 16.87
N PRO A 385 26.37 -2.06 17.96
CA PRO A 385 25.85 -1.60 19.25
C PRO A 385 26.59 -0.41 19.86
N THR A 386 27.89 -0.28 19.66
CA THR A 386 28.68 0.83 20.21
C THR A 386 28.38 2.12 19.46
N PHE A 387 28.27 2.05 18.13
CA PHE A 387 27.94 3.21 17.29
C PHE A 387 26.54 3.75 17.64
N ILE A 388 25.51 2.90 17.59
CA ILE A 388 24.13 3.34 17.83
C ILE A 388 23.91 3.93 19.24
N GLN A 389 24.62 3.44 20.25
CA GLN A 389 24.49 3.93 21.63
C GLN A 389 25.23 5.26 21.84
N ASN A 390 26.44 5.37 21.31
CA ASN A 390 27.33 6.47 21.62
C ASN A 390 27.27 7.61 20.61
N ARG A 391 26.86 7.32 19.36
CA ARG A 391 27.00 8.22 18.21
C ARG A 391 25.68 8.63 17.58
N LEU A 392 24.55 8.01 17.94
CA LEU A 392 23.23 8.37 17.41
C LEU A 392 22.26 8.78 18.53
N ASP A 393 21.35 9.70 18.20
CA ASP A 393 20.19 10.02 19.02
C ASP A 393 18.99 9.16 18.60
N MET A 394 18.85 8.04 19.29
CA MET A 394 17.79 7.07 19.01
C MET A 394 16.39 7.57 19.32
N VAL A 395 16.24 8.63 20.11
CA VAL A 395 14.93 9.24 20.32
C VAL A 395 14.43 9.82 19.01
N ARG A 396 15.25 10.66 18.39
CA ARG A 396 14.92 11.32 17.12
C ARG A 396 14.65 10.31 16.00
N LEU A 397 15.46 9.25 15.93
CA LEU A 397 15.34 8.22 14.89
C LEU A 397 14.09 7.35 15.08
N ARG A 398 13.71 7.04 16.32
CA ARG A 398 12.49 6.25 16.61
C ARG A 398 11.21 7.04 16.44
N GLU A 399 11.20 8.34 16.79
CA GLU A 399 10.05 9.21 16.52
C GLU A 399 9.73 9.33 15.02
N LYS A 400 10.72 9.14 14.15
CA LYS A 400 10.54 9.05 12.69
C LYS A 400 10.00 7.70 12.20
N GLY A 401 10.00 6.68 13.07
CA GLY A 401 9.53 5.33 12.79
C GLY A 401 10.55 4.46 12.04
N TYR A 402 11.86 4.70 12.22
CA TYR A 402 12.89 3.89 11.58
C TYR A 402 13.16 2.60 12.36
N ASP A 403 13.20 1.49 11.63
CA ASP A 403 13.63 0.19 12.15
C ASP A 403 15.15 0.14 12.30
N VAL A 404 15.63 -0.76 13.17
CA VAL A 404 17.06 -0.95 13.44
C VAL A 404 17.50 -2.35 13.02
N TRP A 405 18.61 -2.43 12.31
CA TRP A 405 19.40 -3.62 12.04
C TRP A 405 20.74 -3.50 12.76
N ILE A 406 21.03 -4.43 13.69
CA ILE A 406 22.23 -4.36 14.52
C ILE A 406 23.26 -5.43 14.17
N ALA A 407 24.53 -5.06 14.08
CA ALA A 407 25.65 -5.98 13.90
C ALA A 407 26.34 -6.33 15.24
N SER A 408 26.13 -7.53 15.76
CA SER A 408 26.70 -7.96 17.05
C SER A 408 27.08 -9.43 17.04
N TYR A 409 28.38 -9.71 16.96
CA TYR A 409 28.91 -11.05 16.73
C TYR A 409 29.41 -11.74 17.99
N GLY A 410 29.44 -13.08 17.97
CA GLY A 410 30.09 -13.90 19.00
C GLY A 410 29.39 -13.87 20.37
N VAL A 411 28.13 -13.42 20.41
CA VAL A 411 27.31 -13.31 21.61
C VAL A 411 26.04 -14.12 21.44
N ALA A 412 25.54 -14.71 22.53
CA ALA A 412 24.24 -15.39 22.52
C ALA A 412 23.07 -14.41 22.28
N ASN A 413 23.33 -13.13 22.54
CA ASN A 413 22.37 -12.04 22.64
C ASN A 413 23.07 -10.73 22.28
N TYR A 414 22.50 -9.94 21.37
CA TYR A 414 23.08 -8.64 21.04
C TYR A 414 23.07 -7.69 22.25
N GLN A 415 24.07 -6.81 22.33
CA GLN A 415 24.30 -5.96 23.51
C GLN A 415 23.61 -4.59 23.46
N TYR A 416 23.06 -4.23 22.31
CA TYR A 416 22.14 -3.09 22.21
C TYR A 416 20.89 -3.41 23.04
N PRO A 417 20.39 -2.50 23.87
CA PRO A 417 19.41 -2.93 24.86
C PRO A 417 17.96 -2.56 24.44
N TYR A 418 17.81 -1.90 23.29
CA TYR A 418 16.52 -1.60 22.67
C TYR A 418 16.21 -2.63 21.58
N PRO A 419 14.94 -2.75 21.16
CA PRO A 419 14.60 -3.69 20.13
C PRO A 419 15.27 -3.44 18.81
N VAL A 420 15.36 -4.49 18.03
CA VAL A 420 15.83 -4.45 16.65
C VAL A 420 14.90 -5.27 15.79
N LYS A 421 14.80 -4.88 14.52
CA LYS A 421 14.07 -5.64 13.51
C LYS A 421 14.94 -6.75 12.94
N ILE A 422 16.23 -6.47 12.77
CA ILE A 422 17.22 -7.43 12.28
C ILE A 422 18.43 -7.47 13.22
N TRP A 423 18.96 -8.67 13.48
CA TRP A 423 20.25 -8.88 14.13
C TRP A 423 21.18 -9.67 13.22
N GLN A 424 22.28 -9.04 12.79
CA GLN A 424 23.40 -9.72 12.14
C GLN A 424 24.28 -10.34 13.24
N TYR A 425 24.23 -11.68 13.35
CA TYR A 425 24.80 -12.40 14.49
C TYR A 425 26.18 -13.01 14.19
N THR A 426 26.56 -13.09 12.92
CA THR A 426 27.90 -13.52 12.51
C THR A 426 28.22 -13.08 11.09
N SER A 427 29.50 -12.78 10.84
CA SER A 427 30.08 -12.58 9.50
C SER A 427 30.82 -13.80 8.96
N LYS A 428 30.66 -14.94 9.65
CA LYS A 428 31.36 -16.21 9.37
C LYS A 428 30.37 -17.33 9.06
N GLY A 429 29.20 -16.99 8.52
CA GLY A 429 28.22 -17.97 8.07
C GLY A 429 28.75 -18.79 6.89
N SER A 430 28.20 -19.98 6.72
CA SER A 430 28.48 -20.85 5.58
C SER A 430 27.14 -21.29 4.99
N VAL A 431 26.82 -20.80 3.79
CA VAL A 431 25.55 -21.06 3.10
C VAL A 431 25.85 -21.70 1.75
N SER A 432 25.19 -22.84 1.48
CA SER A 432 25.30 -23.51 0.18
C SER A 432 24.96 -22.56 -0.96
N GLY A 433 25.82 -22.51 -1.97
CA GLY A 433 25.70 -21.60 -3.11
C GLY A 433 26.49 -20.31 -2.96
N ILE A 434 27.12 -20.04 -1.81
CA ILE A 434 28.02 -18.91 -1.59
C ILE A 434 29.41 -19.45 -1.26
N VAL A 435 30.44 -18.92 -1.93
CA VAL A 435 31.83 -19.30 -1.66
C VAL A 435 32.39 -18.45 -0.52
N GLY A 436 32.94 -19.10 0.49
CA GLY A 436 33.53 -18.43 1.65
C GLY A 436 32.49 -18.05 2.70
N ASN A 437 32.81 -17.03 3.48
CA ASN A 437 31.94 -16.57 4.56
C ASN A 437 30.83 -15.66 4.01
N VAL A 438 29.67 -15.72 4.66
CA VAL A 438 28.56 -14.78 4.43
C VAL A 438 28.01 -14.28 5.76
N ASP A 439 27.54 -13.04 5.75
CA ASP A 439 26.87 -12.42 6.88
C ASP A 439 25.48 -13.05 7.09
N MET A 440 25.16 -13.38 8.33
CA MET A 440 23.94 -14.08 8.71
C MET A 440 23.10 -13.25 9.65
N ASN A 441 21.80 -13.28 9.40
CA ASN A 441 20.83 -12.40 10.05
C ASN A 441 19.64 -13.16 10.63
N HIS A 442 19.13 -12.60 11.73
CA HIS A 442 17.84 -12.92 12.31
C HIS A 442 16.87 -11.77 12.07
N TRP A 443 15.77 -12.04 11.38
CA TRP A 443 14.64 -11.11 11.23
C TRP A 443 13.56 -11.44 12.25
N TYR A 444 13.13 -10.46 13.04
CA TYR A 444 12.12 -10.65 14.08
C TYR A 444 10.72 -10.28 13.60
N VAL A 445 9.83 -11.27 13.66
CA VAL A 445 8.48 -11.22 13.08
C VAL A 445 7.46 -10.73 14.11
N GLY A 446 6.58 -9.82 13.72
CA GLY A 446 5.42 -9.34 14.51
C GLY A 446 5.73 -8.52 15.77
N LYS A 447 6.78 -8.85 16.54
CA LYS A 447 7.26 -8.08 17.69
C LYS A 447 8.77 -7.86 17.59
N GLU A 448 9.14 -6.62 17.81
CA GLU A 448 10.49 -6.15 18.09
C GLU A 448 11.17 -7.00 19.19
N TYR A 449 12.34 -7.60 18.90
CA TYR A 449 13.07 -8.47 19.84
C TYR A 449 14.10 -7.67 20.63
N TYR A 450 14.32 -7.99 21.91
CA TYR A 450 15.12 -7.22 22.88
C TYR A 450 16.49 -7.85 23.22
N GLY A 451 17.11 -8.57 22.29
CA GLY A 451 18.46 -9.12 22.50
C GLY A 451 18.52 -10.13 23.65
N GLY A 452 17.43 -10.86 23.87
CA GLY A 452 17.36 -12.05 24.72
C GLY A 452 17.83 -11.92 26.17
N ALA A 453 17.79 -10.73 26.77
CA ALA A 453 17.68 -10.67 28.22
C ALA A 453 16.26 -11.10 28.60
N PRO A 454 16.06 -12.27 29.24
CA PRO A 454 14.75 -12.67 29.69
C PRO A 454 14.24 -11.61 30.66
N LEU A 455 13.13 -10.98 30.32
CA LEU A 455 12.43 -10.16 31.30
C LEU A 455 11.96 -11.08 32.43
N PRO A 456 12.03 -10.64 33.69
CA PRO A 456 11.48 -11.41 34.81
C PRO A 456 10.05 -11.89 34.54
N ASN A 457 9.67 -13.00 35.17
CA ASN A 457 8.26 -13.42 35.17
C ASN A 457 7.44 -12.40 35.96
N GLY A 458 6.25 -12.06 35.46
CA GLY A 458 5.37 -11.07 36.09
C GLY A 458 4.42 -10.44 35.09
N GLN A 459 3.53 -9.58 35.61
CA GLN A 459 2.61 -8.78 34.81
C GLN A 459 3.40 -8.00 33.75
N LYS A 460 2.99 -8.12 32.50
CA LYS A 460 3.62 -7.38 31.40
C LYS A 460 2.93 -6.02 31.28
N GLY A 461 3.73 -5.06 30.85
CA GLY A 461 3.27 -3.74 30.45
C GLY A 461 3.82 -3.40 29.07
N ARG A 462 3.12 -2.49 28.40
CA ARG A 462 3.49 -1.89 27.13
C ARG A 462 3.52 -0.38 27.29
N CYS A 463 4.58 0.26 26.81
CA CYS A 463 4.70 1.70 26.80
C CYS A 463 3.74 2.28 25.75
N THR A 464 2.94 3.26 26.13
CA THR A 464 1.95 3.89 25.23
C THR A 464 2.46 5.19 24.61
N GLY A 465 3.49 5.81 25.19
CA GLY A 465 4.07 7.07 24.73
C GLY A 465 5.44 6.91 24.06
N ASN A 466 5.80 7.87 23.21
CA ASN A 466 7.15 7.99 22.66
C ASN A 466 8.03 8.82 23.59
N ASN A 467 9.31 8.43 23.72
CA ASN A 467 10.30 9.09 24.55
C ASN A 467 9.89 9.25 26.05
N VAL A 468 9.27 8.21 26.59
CA VAL A 468 8.85 8.15 27.99
C VAL A 468 10.08 7.92 28.88
N ASN A 469 10.28 8.80 29.85
CA ASN A 469 11.38 8.70 30.80
C ASN A 469 11.23 7.49 31.72
N ILE A 470 12.19 6.57 31.67
CA ILE A 470 12.45 5.60 32.73
C ILE A 470 13.49 6.20 33.68
N ARG A 471 13.14 6.27 34.96
CA ARG A 471 13.94 6.98 35.96
C ARG A 471 14.52 6.06 37.03
N ASP A 472 15.52 6.53 37.76
CA ASP A 472 16.14 5.73 38.84
C ASP A 472 15.27 5.62 40.09
N ASN A 473 14.38 6.60 40.32
CA ASN A 473 13.42 6.64 41.43
C ASN A 473 12.03 7.08 40.95
N PRO A 474 10.92 6.76 41.66
CA PRO A 474 9.55 7.10 41.27
C PRO A 474 9.22 8.58 41.52
N SER A 475 9.87 9.47 40.78
CA SER A 475 9.74 10.92 40.91
C SER A 475 10.09 11.62 39.61
N PHE A 476 9.39 12.72 39.30
CA PHE A 476 9.72 13.54 38.13
C PHE A 476 11.06 14.28 38.25
N ASN A 477 11.59 14.40 39.46
CA ASN A 477 12.87 15.09 39.73
C ASN A 477 14.07 14.13 39.76
N SER A 478 13.84 12.83 39.64
CA SER A 478 14.91 11.83 39.70
C SER A 478 15.61 11.66 38.35
N LYS A 479 16.79 11.02 38.35
CA LYS A 479 17.63 10.91 37.16
C LYS A 479 16.92 10.08 36.10
N VAL A 480 16.85 10.59 34.87
CA VAL A 480 16.44 9.79 33.71
C VAL A 480 17.56 8.81 33.41
N LEU A 481 17.23 7.53 33.45
CA LEU A 481 18.14 6.46 33.10
C LEU A 481 18.07 6.16 31.61
N TYR A 482 16.85 6.01 31.08
CA TYR A 482 16.63 5.60 29.69
C TYR A 482 15.31 6.17 29.15
N PRO A 483 15.23 6.44 27.84
CA PRO A 483 13.95 6.60 27.16
C PRO A 483 13.29 5.23 26.89
N ALA A 484 11.97 5.20 26.85
CA ALA A 484 11.16 4.13 26.28
C ALA A 484 10.23 4.71 25.21
N PHE A 485 9.82 3.91 24.23
CA PHE A 485 8.96 4.38 23.14
C PHE A 485 7.67 3.58 23.04
N THR A 486 6.72 4.03 22.23
CA THR A 486 5.44 3.35 22.09
C THR A 486 5.65 1.91 21.62
N GLY A 487 4.92 0.97 22.20
CA GLY A 487 5.05 -0.45 21.93
C GLY A 487 6.09 -1.17 22.78
N TYR A 488 6.96 -0.44 23.50
CA TYR A 488 8.00 -1.07 24.32
C TYR A 488 7.39 -1.94 25.41
N THR A 489 7.73 -3.22 25.42
CA THR A 489 7.23 -4.16 26.43
C THR A 489 8.22 -4.35 27.55
N PHE A 490 7.71 -4.45 28.78
CA PHE A 490 8.50 -4.60 30.00
C PHE A 490 7.75 -5.48 31.01
N THR A 491 8.46 -5.91 32.06
CA THR A 491 7.83 -6.57 33.21
C THR A 491 7.67 -5.57 34.33
N ILE A 492 6.48 -5.52 34.89
CA ILE A 492 6.20 -4.75 36.10
C ILE A 492 6.68 -5.56 37.29
N LEU A 493 7.59 -4.98 38.06
CA LEU A 493 8.17 -5.58 39.26
C LEU A 493 7.41 -5.17 40.52
N GLU A 494 7.04 -3.89 40.60
CA GLU A 494 6.27 -3.32 41.71
C GLU A 494 5.58 -2.02 41.28
N LYS A 495 4.59 -1.59 42.05
CA LYS A 495 3.92 -0.30 41.90
C LYS A 495 4.08 0.51 43.19
N GLN A 496 4.47 1.77 43.05
CA GLN A 496 4.50 2.75 44.14
C GLN A 496 3.72 3.99 43.68
N ASP A 497 2.59 4.27 44.32
CA ASP A 497 1.65 5.32 43.94
C ASP A 497 1.32 5.27 42.43
N VAL A 498 1.76 6.28 41.68
CA VAL A 498 1.53 6.43 40.23
C VAL A 498 2.71 5.95 39.38
N TRP A 499 3.67 5.25 39.96
CA TRP A 499 4.87 4.75 39.27
C TRP A 499 4.94 3.22 39.30
N TYR A 500 5.31 2.63 38.17
CA TYR A 500 5.68 1.23 38.06
C TYR A 500 7.19 1.11 38.02
N ARG A 501 7.75 0.24 38.88
CA ARG A 501 9.12 -0.21 38.69
C ARG A 501 9.10 -1.28 37.62
N VAL A 502 9.89 -1.08 36.57
CA VAL A 502 9.88 -1.89 35.37
C VAL A 502 11.25 -2.51 35.15
N ALA A 503 11.26 -3.78 34.75
CA ALA A 503 12.40 -4.45 34.14
C ALA A 503 12.24 -4.42 32.62
N PHE A 504 13.28 -3.95 31.94
CA PHE A 504 13.36 -3.87 30.48
C PHE A 504 14.75 -4.41 30.06
N GLY A 505 14.85 -4.96 28.84
CA GLY A 505 15.95 -5.85 28.42
C GLY A 505 17.36 -5.38 28.80
N GLY A 506 18.26 -6.33 29.05
CA GLY A 506 19.66 -6.12 29.43
C GLY A 506 19.91 -5.99 30.93
N ASN A 507 19.11 -6.65 31.80
CA ASN A 507 19.15 -6.48 33.26
C ASN A 507 18.98 -5.02 33.72
N ARG A 508 18.19 -4.22 33.00
CA ARG A 508 17.94 -2.83 33.34
C ARG A 508 16.63 -2.67 34.09
N TYR A 509 16.66 -1.76 35.06
CA TYR A 509 15.55 -1.47 35.96
C TYR A 509 15.37 0.04 36.10
N GLY A 510 14.14 0.46 36.34
CA GLY A 510 13.82 1.86 36.62
C GLY A 510 12.33 2.04 36.86
N TRP A 511 11.88 3.29 36.90
CA TRP A 511 10.53 3.68 37.23
C TRP A 511 9.89 4.42 36.06
N MET A 512 8.70 3.98 35.66
CA MET A 512 7.87 4.56 34.60
C MET A 512 6.54 5.04 35.19
N HIS A 513 6.10 6.23 34.77
CA HIS A 513 4.83 6.79 35.22
C HIS A 513 3.64 6.03 34.62
N GLN A 514 2.61 5.75 35.43
CA GLN A 514 1.48 4.87 35.05
C GLN A 514 0.71 5.33 33.82
N ASP A 515 0.66 6.64 33.56
CA ASP A 515 -0.06 7.21 32.39
C ASP A 515 0.50 6.71 31.05
N TYR A 516 1.74 6.22 31.07
CA TYR A 516 2.42 5.68 29.89
C TYR A 516 2.50 4.15 29.87
N VAL A 517 1.75 3.46 30.74
CA VAL A 517 1.77 2.01 30.89
C VAL A 517 0.40 1.41 30.58
N GLU A 518 0.34 0.60 29.53
CA GLU A 518 -0.78 -0.31 29.27
C GLU A 518 -0.43 -1.70 29.81
N LEU A 519 -1.27 -2.28 30.66
CA LEU A 519 -1.08 -3.65 31.14
C LEU A 519 -1.51 -4.64 30.06
N ILE A 520 -0.65 -5.63 29.76
CA ILE A 520 -0.87 -6.62 28.69
C ILE A 520 -0.63 -8.05 29.13
#